data_AF-A0AA47NVH2-F1
#
_entry.id   AF-A0AA47NVH2-F1
#
_cell.length_a   1.000
_cell.length_b   1.000
_cell.length_c   1.000
_cell.angle_alpha   90.00
_cell.angle_beta   90.00
_cell.angle_gamma   90.00
#
_symmetry.space_group_name_H-M   'P 1'
#
loop_
_entity.id
_entity.type
_entity.pdbx_description
1 polymer ?
#
loop_
_entity_poly.entity_id
_entity_poly.type
_entity_poly.pdbx_seq_one_letter_code
_entity_poly.pdbx_strand_id
1 'polypeptide(L)'
;MVCLQLLQQVTDPKPCSLGLKCAKCGQELLPAIKGLIQSAVCKLKELAIMSEFTVCHNERRCQCQRAASKPSFSHGSALLVVQSITQLQTLKNALQPYCANSFTAYNAIWNPEEGSVVRFLQCKGCTWLDPTSPADCIAAEVCYPLHPSQDQIWLSPAAVCYCSHIHVDSRD
;
A
#
# COMPACT_ATOMS: atom_id res chain seq x y z
N MET A 1 -41.38 29.90 34.63
CA MET A 1 -40.08 29.95 33.93
C MET A 1 -39.51 28.54 33.94
N VAL A 2 -39.58 27.83 32.82
CA VAL A 2 -39.00 26.50 32.62
C VAL A 2 -37.74 26.71 31.78
N CYS A 3 -36.57 26.39 32.31
CA CYS A 3 -35.33 26.40 31.54
C CYS A 3 -35.09 24.98 31.00
N LEU A 4 -35.55 24.74 29.77
CA LEU A 4 -35.14 23.62 28.93
C LEU A 4 -33.74 23.93 28.40
N GLN A 5 -32.70 23.30 28.96
CA GLN A 5 -31.40 23.22 28.29
C GLN A 5 -31.38 21.97 27.40
N LEU A 6 -31.40 22.23 26.09
CA LEU A 6 -31.23 21.23 25.04
C LEU A 6 -29.83 20.62 25.09
N LEU A 7 -29.83 19.30 24.89
CA LEU A 7 -28.72 18.43 24.50
C LEU A 7 -27.69 19.12 23.59
N GLN A 8 -26.45 19.26 24.07
CA GLN A 8 -25.29 19.21 23.19
C GLN A 8 -24.84 17.75 23.13
N GLN A 9 -25.22 17.07 22.04
CA GLN A 9 -24.60 15.81 21.65
C GLN A 9 -23.11 16.07 21.44
N VAL A 10 -22.29 15.58 22.35
CA VAL A 10 -20.86 15.38 22.10
C VAL A 10 -20.80 14.28 21.04
N THR A 11 -20.64 14.66 19.78
CA THR A 11 -20.28 13.73 18.72
C THR A 11 -18.92 13.15 19.08
N ASP A 12 -18.89 11.87 19.45
CA ASP A 12 -17.64 11.14 19.70
C ASP A 12 -16.67 11.38 18.54
N PRO A 13 -15.45 11.87 18.78
CA PRO A 13 -14.46 11.98 17.72
C PRO A 13 -14.14 10.58 17.21
N LYS A 14 -14.42 10.32 15.92
CA LYS A 14 -14.10 9.03 15.29
C LYS A 14 -12.62 8.69 15.58
N PRO A 15 -12.32 7.50 16.14
CA PRO A 15 -10.95 7.14 16.43
C PRO A 15 -10.13 7.06 15.14
N CYS A 16 -8.93 7.61 15.19
CA CYS A 16 -7.89 7.47 14.19
C CYS A 16 -7.75 6.00 13.74
N SER A 17 -8.21 5.66 12.53
CA SER A 17 -8.06 4.30 11.98
C SER A 17 -6.73 4.17 11.25
N LEU A 18 -5.92 3.16 11.60
CA LEU A 18 -4.61 2.90 10.98
C LEU A 18 -4.80 2.34 9.56
N GLY A 19 -4.16 2.97 8.57
CA GLY A 19 -4.16 2.54 7.18
C GLY A 19 -2.77 2.53 6.55
N LEU A 20 -2.68 1.86 5.40
CA LEU A 20 -1.52 1.86 4.51
C LEU A 20 -1.68 2.97 3.47
N LYS A 21 -0.66 3.79 3.28
CA LYS A 21 -0.65 4.90 2.32
C LYS A 21 0.57 4.83 1.41
N CYS A 22 0.46 5.37 0.21
CA CYS A 22 1.61 5.58 -0.66
C CYS A 22 2.56 6.59 -0.03
N ALA A 23 3.84 6.25 0.10
CA ALA A 23 4.85 7.15 0.68
C ALA A 23 5.10 8.41 -0.19
N LYS A 24 4.77 8.34 -1.48
CA LYS A 24 5.02 9.41 -2.46
C LYS A 24 3.89 10.46 -2.48
N CYS A 25 2.66 10.03 -2.76
CA CYS A 25 1.51 10.93 -2.90
C CYS A 25 0.61 10.98 -1.65
N GLY A 26 0.80 10.08 -0.69
CA GLY A 26 -0.03 10.00 0.52
C GLY A 26 -1.43 9.40 0.30
N GLN A 27 -1.76 8.94 -0.91
CA GLN A 27 -3.05 8.28 -1.18
C GLN A 27 -3.19 7.00 -0.34
N GLU A 28 -4.39 6.76 0.17
CA GLU A 28 -4.72 5.53 0.87
C GLU A 28 -4.72 4.33 -0.08
N LEU A 29 -3.96 3.30 0.29
CA LEU A 29 -3.85 2.04 -0.43
C LEU A 29 -4.70 0.95 0.21
N LEU A 30 -4.73 0.93 1.54
CA LEU A 30 -5.46 -0.09 2.31
C LEU A 30 -5.95 0.48 3.65
N PRO A 31 -7.26 0.50 3.93
CA PRO A 31 -7.77 0.89 5.23
C PRO A 31 -7.58 -0.24 6.26
N ALA A 32 -7.50 0.11 7.55
CA ALA A 32 -7.66 -0.81 8.69
C ALA A 32 -6.82 -2.11 8.62
N ILE A 33 -5.51 -1.98 8.56
CA ILE A 33 -4.54 -3.06 8.28
C ILE A 33 -4.28 -4.11 9.39
N LYS A 34 -5.00 -4.08 10.53
CA LYS A 34 -4.60 -4.82 11.74
C LYS A 34 -4.61 -6.33 11.47
N GLY A 35 -3.42 -6.95 11.47
CA GLY A 35 -3.23 -8.39 11.24
C GLY A 35 -3.30 -8.83 9.77
N LEU A 36 -3.38 -7.89 8.83
CA LEU A 36 -3.64 -8.17 7.40
C LEU A 36 -2.39 -8.07 6.51
N ILE A 37 -1.32 -7.44 7.03
CA ILE A 37 -0.04 -7.27 6.34
C ILE A 37 1.02 -8.01 7.14
N GLN A 38 1.77 -8.86 6.45
CA GLN A 38 2.91 -9.58 7.03
C GLN A 38 4.20 -9.08 6.39
N SER A 39 5.33 -9.22 7.10
CA SER A 39 6.65 -9.03 6.51
C SER A 39 7.24 -10.38 6.17
N ALA A 40 7.71 -10.56 4.93
CA ALA A 40 8.25 -11.82 4.46
C ALA A 40 9.40 -11.58 3.48
N VAL A 41 10.34 -12.52 3.44
CA VAL A 41 11.41 -12.55 2.43
C VAL A 41 10.88 -13.28 1.20
N CYS A 42 10.86 -12.62 0.06
CA CYS A 42 10.45 -13.22 -1.21
C CYS A 42 11.65 -13.88 -1.89
N LYS A 43 11.50 -15.13 -2.33
CA LYS A 43 12.56 -15.86 -3.07
C LYS A 43 12.49 -15.67 -4.59
N LEU A 44 11.40 -15.07 -5.08
CA LEU A 44 11.21 -14.78 -6.50
C LEU A 44 12.21 -13.69 -6.91
N LYS A 45 13.06 -14.03 -7.88
CA LYS A 45 14.13 -13.15 -8.36
C LYS A 45 13.56 -11.89 -9.02
N GLU A 46 12.39 -12.00 -9.62
CA GLU A 46 11.67 -10.89 -10.27
C GLU A 46 11.34 -9.79 -9.25
N LEU A 47 11.03 -10.16 -8.00
CA LEU A 47 10.72 -9.19 -6.95
C LEU A 47 11.97 -8.55 -6.31
N ALA A 48 13.18 -9.01 -6.64
CA ALA A 48 14.41 -8.40 -6.13
C ALA A 48 14.50 -6.91 -6.48
N ILE A 49 13.99 -6.51 -7.65
CA ILE A 49 13.93 -5.10 -8.10
C ILE A 49 13.18 -4.21 -7.11
N MET A 50 12.20 -4.76 -6.37
CA MET A 50 11.42 -4.01 -5.38
C MET A 50 12.21 -3.64 -4.11
N SER A 51 13.32 -4.31 -3.87
CA SER A 51 14.21 -4.04 -2.74
C SER A 51 15.19 -2.89 -3.00
N GLU A 52 15.38 -2.52 -4.28
CA GLU A 52 16.25 -1.41 -4.70
C GLU A 52 15.56 -0.04 -4.61
N PHE A 53 14.29 -0.02 -4.19
CA PHE A 53 13.50 1.19 -4.06
C PHE A 53 14.02 2.06 -2.94
N THR A 54 14.59 3.19 -3.34
CA THR A 54 14.93 4.30 -2.46
C THR A 54 13.86 5.38 -2.63
N VAL A 55 13.10 5.65 -1.58
CA VAL A 55 12.11 6.74 -1.58
C VAL A 55 12.61 7.87 -0.72
N CYS A 56 12.62 9.07 -1.29
CA CYS A 56 12.79 10.33 -0.57
C CYS A 56 11.61 10.52 0.38
N HIS A 57 11.88 10.52 1.69
CA HIS A 57 10.87 10.78 2.70
C HIS A 57 10.29 12.19 2.54
N ASN A 58 9.09 12.30 1.96
CA ASN A 58 8.29 13.50 2.18
C ASN A 58 7.69 13.39 3.58
N GLU A 59 8.15 14.25 4.48
CA GLU A 59 7.75 14.33 5.89
C GLU A 59 6.32 14.85 6.10
N ARG A 60 5.36 14.51 5.24
CA ARG A 60 3.94 14.76 5.54
C ARG A 60 3.49 13.73 6.58
N ARG A 61 3.89 14.02 7.83
CA ARG A 61 3.60 13.20 9.01
C ARG A 61 2.09 13.20 9.23
N CYS A 62 1.53 12.01 9.37
CA CYS A 62 0.19 11.80 9.93
C CYS A 62 0.06 12.60 11.23
N GLN A 63 -1.06 13.32 11.37
CA GLN A 63 -1.34 14.16 12.55
C GLN A 63 -1.93 13.37 13.73
N CYS A 64 -2.34 12.12 13.53
CA CYS A 64 -2.60 11.22 14.64
C CYS A 64 -1.28 10.82 15.31
N GLN A 65 -1.32 10.51 16.61
CA GLN A 65 -0.18 9.86 17.28
C GLN A 65 0.24 8.61 16.51
N ARG A 66 1.55 8.47 16.24
CA ARG A 66 2.12 7.25 15.62
C ARG A 66 1.77 6.07 16.52
N ALA A 67 1.04 5.10 15.99
CA ALA A 67 0.84 3.84 16.69
C ALA A 67 2.22 3.19 16.92
N ALA A 68 2.48 2.74 18.15
CA ALA A 68 3.69 2.00 18.52
C ALA A 68 3.84 0.67 17.74
N SER A 69 2.77 0.23 17.07
CA SER A 69 2.67 -0.96 16.25
C SER A 69 3.17 -0.76 14.82
N LYS A 70 4.27 -0.04 14.60
CA LYS A 70 5.02 -0.20 13.35
C LYS A 70 5.52 -1.65 13.37
N PRO A 71 5.21 -2.51 12.39
CA PRO A 71 5.80 -3.83 12.38
C PRO A 71 7.33 -3.65 12.31
N SER A 72 8.06 -4.39 13.15
CA SER A 72 9.52 -4.33 13.17
C SER A 72 10.05 -4.86 11.85
N PHE A 73 10.26 -3.98 10.89
CA PHE A 73 10.86 -4.34 9.61
C PHE A 73 12.37 -4.40 9.79
N SER A 74 12.92 -5.60 9.72
CA SER A 74 14.36 -5.80 9.57
C SER A 74 14.80 -5.03 8.32
N HIS A 75 15.83 -4.18 8.45
CA HIS A 75 16.45 -3.55 7.29
C HIS A 75 17.09 -4.65 6.43
N GLY A 76 16.51 -4.93 5.25
CA GLY A 76 17.08 -5.82 4.25
C GLY A 76 16.09 -6.84 3.68
N SER A 77 15.94 -6.87 2.35
CA SER A 77 15.20 -7.83 1.49
C SER A 77 13.74 -8.18 1.83
N ALA A 78 13.25 -7.87 3.02
CA ALA A 78 11.91 -8.20 3.47
C ALA A 78 10.91 -7.24 2.79
N LEU A 79 9.91 -7.82 2.16
CA LEU A 79 8.79 -7.13 1.56
C LEU A 79 7.55 -7.29 2.46
N LEU A 80 6.54 -6.46 2.23
CA LEU A 80 5.24 -6.61 2.85
C LEU A 80 4.38 -7.49 1.96
N VAL A 81 3.66 -8.46 2.53
CA VAL A 81 2.79 -9.37 1.78
C VAL A 81 1.36 -9.28 2.28
N VAL A 82 0.43 -9.28 1.32
CA VAL A 82 -1.01 -9.34 1.54
C VAL A 82 -1.56 -10.53 0.75
N GLN A 83 -2.33 -11.40 1.44
CA GLN A 83 -2.89 -12.63 0.87
C GLN A 83 -4.42 -12.72 1.03
N SER A 84 -5.03 -11.83 1.83
CA SER A 84 -6.48 -11.82 2.02
C SER A 84 -7.19 -11.35 0.73
N ILE A 85 -8.11 -12.17 0.21
CA ILE A 85 -8.86 -11.89 -1.03
C ILE A 85 -9.49 -10.48 -1.01
N THR A 86 -10.16 -10.10 0.08
CA THR A 86 -10.80 -8.78 0.20
C THR A 86 -9.77 -7.65 0.09
N GLN A 87 -8.62 -7.80 0.75
CA GLN A 87 -7.56 -6.79 0.79
C GLN A 87 -6.81 -6.71 -0.53
N LEU A 88 -6.62 -7.85 -1.22
CA LEU A 88 -6.09 -7.89 -2.58
C LEU A 88 -6.96 -7.07 -3.53
N GLN A 89 -8.28 -7.20 -3.46
CA GLN A 89 -9.20 -6.40 -4.27
C GLN A 89 -9.13 -4.91 -3.94
N THR A 90 -9.05 -4.56 -2.65
CA THR A 90 -8.88 -3.16 -2.24
C THR A 90 -7.57 -2.57 -2.77
N LEU A 91 -6.46 -3.29 -2.65
CA LEU A 91 -5.16 -2.86 -3.19
C LEU A 91 -5.20 -2.72 -4.71
N LYS A 92 -5.82 -3.67 -5.42
CA LYS A 92 -6.00 -3.63 -6.88
C LYS A 92 -6.73 -2.37 -7.34
N ASN A 93 -7.66 -1.86 -6.55
CA ASN A 93 -8.38 -0.63 -6.88
C ASN A 93 -7.54 0.64 -6.64
N ALA A 94 -6.61 0.61 -5.69
CA ALA A 94 -5.71 1.72 -5.35
C ALA A 94 -4.39 1.72 -6.17
N LEU A 95 -4.06 0.59 -6.77
CA LEU A 95 -2.88 0.37 -7.60
C LEU A 95 -3.27 0.28 -9.08
N GLN A 96 -2.28 0.41 -9.95
CA GLN A 96 -2.42 0.20 -11.38
C GLN A 96 -1.16 -0.45 -11.95
N PRO A 97 -1.22 -1.09 -13.13
CA PRO A 97 -0.03 -1.60 -13.79
C PRO A 97 1.05 -0.53 -13.94
N TYR A 98 2.29 -0.91 -13.65
CA TYR A 98 3.46 -0.08 -13.93
C TYR A 98 3.94 -0.33 -15.36
N CYS A 99 4.16 0.75 -16.12
CA CYS A 99 4.62 0.71 -17.50
C CYS A 99 5.81 1.65 -17.68
N ALA A 100 7.00 1.11 -17.96
CA ALA A 100 8.17 1.92 -18.27
C ALA A 100 8.09 2.43 -19.72
N ASN A 101 8.19 3.74 -19.93
CA ASN A 101 7.72 4.42 -21.16
C ASN A 101 8.60 4.30 -22.41
N SER A 102 9.51 3.35 -22.54
CA SER A 102 10.38 3.27 -23.71
C SER A 102 10.34 1.95 -24.48
N PHE A 103 10.02 0.81 -23.87
CA PHE A 103 9.99 -0.46 -24.61
C PHE A 103 9.00 -1.47 -24.01
N THR A 104 8.21 -2.07 -24.92
CA THR A 104 7.74 -3.47 -24.88
C THR A 104 6.76 -3.93 -23.79
N ALA A 105 5.46 -3.87 -24.14
CA ALA A 105 4.47 -4.96 -24.23
C ALA A 105 4.24 -5.99 -23.10
N TYR A 106 5.13 -6.16 -22.11
CA TYR A 106 5.00 -7.19 -21.09
C TYR A 106 5.06 -6.57 -19.70
N ASN A 107 3.90 -6.10 -19.23
CA ASN A 107 3.66 -5.70 -17.84
C ASN A 107 3.56 -6.90 -16.88
N ALA A 108 3.86 -8.10 -17.38
CA ALA A 108 3.69 -9.37 -16.71
C ALA A 108 4.84 -10.32 -17.11
N ILE A 109 5.44 -10.98 -16.12
CA ILE A 109 6.50 -11.98 -16.30
C ILE A 109 5.93 -13.35 -15.93
N TRP A 110 6.01 -14.31 -16.84
CA TRP A 110 5.68 -15.71 -16.53
C TRP A 110 6.87 -16.38 -15.85
N ASN A 111 6.64 -16.94 -14.66
CA ASN A 111 7.58 -17.80 -13.97
C ASN A 111 7.13 -19.26 -14.15
N PRO A 112 7.80 -20.03 -15.02
CA PRO A 112 7.45 -21.43 -15.27
C PRO A 112 7.81 -22.37 -14.12
N GLU A 113 8.77 -22.00 -13.27
CA GLU A 113 9.22 -22.83 -12.14
C GLU A 113 8.14 -22.91 -11.05
N GLU A 114 7.52 -21.76 -10.77
CA GLU A 114 6.47 -21.62 -9.74
C GLU A 114 5.05 -21.64 -10.35
N GLY A 115 4.95 -21.71 -11.68
CA GLY A 115 3.66 -21.66 -12.40
C GLY A 115 2.88 -20.38 -12.12
N SER A 116 3.56 -19.24 -12.03
CA SER A 116 2.98 -17.96 -11.60
C SER A 116 3.23 -16.82 -12.59
N VAL A 117 2.38 -15.78 -12.53
CA VAL A 117 2.53 -14.55 -13.30
C VAL A 117 2.83 -13.40 -12.32
N VAL A 118 3.94 -12.70 -12.53
CA VAL A 118 4.32 -11.52 -11.74
C VAL A 118 3.99 -10.26 -12.51
N ARG A 119 3.28 -9.30 -11.91
CA ARG A 119 2.97 -7.99 -12.49
C ARG A 119 3.41 -6.87 -11.57
N PHE A 120 4.14 -5.91 -12.11
CA PHE A 120 4.56 -4.73 -11.36
C PHE A 120 3.46 -3.68 -11.31
N LEU A 121 3.32 -3.03 -10.16
CA LEU A 121 2.23 -2.12 -9.85
C LEU A 121 2.77 -0.80 -9.28
N GLN A 122 2.11 0.28 -9.65
CA GLN A 122 2.36 1.63 -9.15
C GLN A 122 1.11 2.20 -8.47
N CYS A 123 1.29 3.25 -7.66
CA CYS A 123 0.15 3.94 -7.05
C CYS A 123 -0.66 4.68 -8.12
N LYS A 124 -1.99 4.52 -8.11
CA LYS A 124 -2.89 5.20 -9.05
C LYS A 124 -2.88 6.72 -8.88
N GLY A 125 -2.57 7.25 -7.69
CA GLY A 125 -2.44 8.69 -7.46
C GLY A 125 -1.12 9.32 -7.92
N CYS A 126 -0.17 8.50 -8.36
CA CYS A 126 1.14 8.93 -8.83
C CYS A 126 1.17 9.19 -10.35
N THR A 127 0.04 9.57 -10.96
CA THR A 127 -0.13 9.70 -12.42
C THR A 127 0.75 10.75 -13.11
N TRP A 128 1.40 11.63 -12.35
CA TRP A 128 2.18 12.77 -12.87
C TRP A 128 3.69 12.53 -12.92
N LEU A 129 4.13 11.31 -12.62
CA LEU A 129 5.55 11.01 -12.45
C LEU A 129 6.13 10.43 -13.73
N ASP A 130 7.39 10.80 -13.99
CA ASP A 130 8.13 10.40 -15.18
C ASP A 130 8.15 8.86 -15.27
N PRO A 131 7.45 8.27 -16.25
CA PRO A 131 7.29 6.82 -16.38
C PRO A 131 8.58 6.09 -16.76
N THR A 132 9.74 6.73 -16.69
CA THR A 132 11.05 6.12 -16.91
C THR A 132 11.74 5.68 -15.62
N SER A 133 11.25 6.07 -14.44
CA SER A 133 11.91 5.73 -13.19
C SER A 133 11.39 4.41 -12.60
N PRO A 134 12.28 3.41 -12.37
CA PRO A 134 11.88 2.22 -11.63
C PRO A 134 11.31 2.58 -10.25
N ALA A 135 11.68 3.72 -9.66
CA ALA A 135 11.18 4.23 -8.39
C ALA A 135 9.65 4.45 -8.31
N ASP A 136 8.91 4.31 -9.41
CA ASP A 136 7.45 4.40 -9.44
C ASP A 136 6.72 3.07 -9.18
N CYS A 137 7.41 1.92 -9.29
CA CYS A 137 6.82 0.61 -9.00
C CYS A 137 6.79 0.28 -7.49
N ILE A 138 5.67 0.53 -6.83
CA ILE A 138 5.58 0.36 -5.36
C ILE A 138 5.22 -1.05 -4.90
N ALA A 139 4.73 -1.90 -5.82
CA ALA A 139 4.19 -3.22 -5.52
C ALA A 139 4.38 -4.22 -6.68
N ALA A 140 4.23 -5.51 -6.38
CA ALA A 140 4.08 -6.56 -7.38
C ALA A 140 2.94 -7.51 -7.00
N GLU A 141 2.08 -7.81 -7.97
CA GLU A 141 1.12 -8.90 -7.89
C GLU A 141 1.76 -10.19 -8.35
N VAL A 142 1.56 -11.28 -7.60
CA VAL A 142 1.90 -12.65 -8.01
C VAL A 142 0.60 -13.43 -8.11
N CYS A 143 0.23 -13.80 -9.34
CA CYS A 143 -0.93 -14.63 -9.63
C CYS A 143 -0.53 -16.09 -9.85
N TYR A 144 -1.30 -17.01 -9.30
CA TYR A 144 -1.14 -18.45 -9.55
C TYR A 144 -2.36 -18.98 -10.33
N PRO A 145 -2.32 -19.06 -11.67
CA PRO A 145 -3.50 -19.40 -12.48
C PRO A 145 -4.17 -20.73 -12.10
N LEU A 146 -3.38 -21.72 -11.66
CA LEU A 146 -3.90 -23.01 -11.20
C LEU A 146 -4.44 -22.98 -9.77
N HIS A 147 -3.99 -22.03 -8.94
CA HIS A 147 -4.35 -21.92 -7.53
C HIS A 147 -4.58 -20.47 -7.11
N PRO A 148 -5.68 -19.82 -7.56
CA PRO A 148 -5.91 -18.39 -7.29
C PRO A 148 -6.02 -18.03 -5.80
N SER A 149 -6.26 -19.01 -4.93
CA SER A 149 -6.22 -18.82 -3.47
C SER A 149 -4.83 -18.48 -2.94
N GLN A 150 -3.78 -18.67 -3.74
CA GLN A 150 -2.40 -18.34 -3.40
C GLN A 150 -1.97 -16.97 -3.90
N ASP A 151 -2.84 -16.23 -4.60
CA ASP A 151 -2.53 -14.90 -5.13
C ASP A 151 -2.08 -13.95 -4.02
N GLN A 152 -1.09 -13.10 -4.34
CA GLN A 152 -0.47 -12.22 -3.37
C GLN A 152 -0.17 -10.86 -3.98
N ILE A 153 -0.18 -9.82 -3.14
CA ILE A 153 0.43 -8.54 -3.45
C ILE A 153 1.58 -8.31 -2.48
N TRP A 154 2.75 -8.10 -3.05
CA TRP A 154 3.96 -7.70 -2.35
C TRP A 154 4.13 -6.19 -2.47
N LEU A 155 4.48 -5.51 -1.39
CA LEU A 155 4.72 -4.06 -1.35
C LEU A 155 6.13 -3.80 -0.82
N SER A 156 6.81 -2.83 -1.43
CA SER A 156 8.10 -2.35 -0.92
C SER A 156 7.87 -1.55 0.37
N PRO A 157 8.52 -1.88 1.50
CA PRO A 157 8.35 -1.13 2.74
C PRO A 157 8.71 0.35 2.63
N ALA A 158 9.65 0.69 1.73
CA ALA A 158 10.05 2.08 1.48
C ALA A 158 8.96 2.87 0.72
N ALA A 159 8.10 2.19 -0.04
CA ALA A 159 7.09 2.82 -0.87
C ALA A 159 5.76 3.06 -0.16
N VAL A 160 5.62 2.63 1.09
CA VAL A 160 4.39 2.75 1.88
C VAL A 160 4.61 3.29 3.27
N CYS A 161 3.61 4.01 3.78
CA CYS A 161 3.58 4.57 5.11
C CYS A 161 2.37 4.05 5.90
N TYR A 162 2.60 3.76 7.17
CA TYR A 162 1.57 3.40 8.14
C TYR A 162 1.07 4.67 8.81
N CYS A 163 -0.13 5.11 8.47
CA CYS A 163 -0.68 6.39 8.92
C CYS A 163 -2.13 6.20 9.35
N SER A 164 -2.51 6.81 10.47
CA SER A 164 -3.92 6.86 10.86
C SER A 164 -4.66 8.04 10.24
N HIS A 165 -5.93 7.85 9.91
CA HIS A 165 -6.79 8.89 9.34
C HIS A 165 -7.53 9.62 10.46
N ILE A 166 -7.36 10.94 10.57
CA ILE A 166 -8.45 11.82 11.06
C ILE A 166 -9.13 12.31 9.80
N HIS A 167 -10.44 12.12 9.69
CA HIS A 167 -11.21 12.84 8.70
C HIS A 167 -11.19 14.31 9.13
N VAL A 168 -10.26 15.10 8.59
CA VAL A 168 -10.36 16.55 8.70
C VAL A 168 -11.39 16.94 7.66
N ASP A 169 -12.65 17.00 8.07
CA ASP A 169 -13.61 17.81 7.32
C ASP A 169 -13.11 19.25 7.43
N SER A 170 -12.47 19.72 6.37
CA SER A 170 -12.24 21.15 6.17
C SER A 170 -13.60 21.80 6.01
N ARG A 171 -14.14 22.32 7.11
CA ARG A 171 -15.16 23.35 7.09
C ARG A 171 -14.48 24.69 7.32
N ASP A 172 -14.48 25.47 6.23
CA ASP A 172 -14.44 26.93 6.07
C ASP A 172 -13.87 27.79 7.22
#